data_AF-A0A9E3UJF2-F1
#
_entry.id   AF-A0A9E3UJF2-F1
#
_cell.length_a   1.000
_cell.length_b   1.000
_cell.length_c   1.000
_cell.angle_alpha   90.00
_cell.angle_beta   90.00
_cell.angle_gamma   90.00
#
_symmetry.space_group_name_H-M   'P 1'
#
loop_
_entity.id
_entity.type
_entity.pdbx_description
1 polymer ?
#
loop_
_entity_poly.entity_id
_entity_poly.type
_entity_poly.pdbx_seq_one_letter_code
_entity_poly.pdbx_strand_id
1 'polypeptide(L)' 'MLAIRSLLPLLHWQDTREAAGLRIERDRLSRKIAGLKPNSHKRIVCEARLAEITSQLLRLESEKARECP' A
#
# COMPACT_ATOMS: atom_id res chain seq x y z
N MET A 1 -32.93 -13.10 -1.67
CA MET A 1 -31.74 -12.29 -2.03
C MET A 1 -30.63 -12.56 -1.01
N LEU A 2 -29.74 -13.54 -1.25
CA LEU A 2 -28.73 -13.99 -0.27
C LEU A 2 -27.27 -13.99 -0.81
N ALA A 3 -27.03 -13.49 -2.03
CA ALA A 3 -25.73 -13.66 -2.71
C ALA A 3 -24.65 -12.64 -2.33
N ILE A 4 -24.99 -11.51 -1.67
CA ILE A 4 -24.03 -10.44 -1.38
C ILE A 4 -23.15 -10.79 -0.17
N ARG A 5 -23.66 -11.57 0.80
CA ARG A 5 -22.94 -11.90 2.05
C ARG A 5 -21.71 -12.80 1.86
N SER A 6 -21.68 -13.63 0.82
CA SER A 6 -20.56 -14.54 0.53
C SER A 6 -19.43 -13.91 -0.28
N LEU A 7 -19.63 -12.69 -0.81
CA LEU A 7 -18.62 -11.96 -1.60
C LEU A 7 -17.73 -11.07 -0.74
N LEU A 8 -18.20 -10.62 0.42
CA LEU A 8 -17.42 -9.82 1.39
C LEU A 8 -16.05 -10.41 1.73
N PRO A 9 -15.90 -11.73 2.02
CA PRO A 9 -14.60 -12.32 2.30
C PRO A 9 -13.62 -12.27 1.12
N LEU A 10 -14.14 -12.34 -0.11
CA LEU A 10 -13.33 -12.32 -1.34
C LEU A 10 -12.83 -10.91 -1.67
N LEU A 11 -13.67 -9.89 -1.44
CA LEU A 11 -13.27 -8.48 -1.57
C LEU A 11 -12.17 -8.12 -0.56
N HIS A 12 -12.35 -8.46 0.72
CA HIS A 12 -11.33 -8.22 1.74
C HIS A 12 -10.01 -8.97 1.48
N TRP A 13 -10.08 -10.13 0.82
CA TRP A 13 -8.86 -10.84 0.40
C TRP A 13 -8.09 -10.06 -0.68
N GLN A 14 -8.78 -9.42 -1.62
CA GLN A 14 -8.12 -8.59 -2.63
C GLN A 14 -7.42 -7.38 -1.98
N ASP A 15 -8.10 -6.68 -1.07
CA ASP A 15 -7.53 -5.52 -0.38
C ASP A 15 -6.31 -5.90 0.48
N THR A 16 -6.37 -7.03 1.17
CA THR A 16 -5.25 -7.53 1.98
C THR A 16 -4.06 -7.94 1.11
N ARG A 17 -4.30 -8.53 -0.06
CA ARG A 17 -3.25 -8.89 -1.01
C ARG A 17 -2.62 -7.65 -1.65
N GLU A 18 -3.43 -6.66 -2.01
CA GLU A 18 -2.95 -5.39 -2.55
C GLU A 18 -2.11 -4.62 -1.51
N ALA A 19 -2.61 -4.50 -0.28
CA ALA A 19 -1.88 -3.89 0.82
C ALA A 19 -0.56 -4.64 1.11
N ALA A 20 -0.54 -5.98 1.03
CA ALA A 20 0.69 -6.75 1.17
C ALA A 20 1.70 -6.43 0.06
N GLY A 21 1.26 -6.36 -1.19
CA GLY A 21 2.13 -5.98 -2.32
C GLY A 21 2.73 -4.57 -2.15
N LEU A 22 1.90 -3.61 -1.76
CA LEU A 22 2.34 -2.23 -1.49
C LEU A 22 3.35 -2.15 -0.33
N ARG A 23 3.16 -2.92 0.75
CA ARG A 23 4.11 -3.00 1.88
C ARG A 23 5.47 -3.55 1.43
N ILE A 24 5.48 -4.60 0.61
CA ILE A 24 6.72 -5.16 0.07
C ILE A 24 7.47 -4.12 -0.77
N GLU A 25 6.76 -3.41 -1.66
CA GLU A 25 7.38 -2.42 -2.52
C GLU A 25 7.87 -1.19 -1.73
N ARG A 26 7.13 -0.75 -0.70
CA ARG A 26 7.59 0.28 0.26
C ARG A 26 8.91 -0.12 0.92
N ASP A 27 9.01 -1.37 1.40
CA ASP A 27 10.22 -1.86 2.08
C ASP A 27 11.40 -2.01 1.10
N ARG A 28 11.12 -2.36 -0.16
CA ARG A 28 12.10 -2.39 -1.24
C ARG A 28 12.62 -0.99 -1.55
N LEU A 29 11.74 -0.01 -1.71
CA LEU A 29 12.11 1.39 -1.98
C LEU A 29 12.89 1.99 -0.81
N SER A 30 12.48 1.72 0.43
CA SER A 30 13.18 2.18 1.64
C SER A 30 14.63 1.70 1.67
N ARG A 31 14.86 0.40 1.40
CA ARG A 31 16.21 -0.17 1.28
C ARG A 31 17.01 0.44 0.13
N LYS A 32 16.36 0.69 -1.02
CA LYS A 32 16.99 1.33 -2.17
C LYS A 32 17.42 2.75 -1.85
N ILE A 33 16.57 3.54 -1.20
CA ILE A 33 16.85 4.92 -0.79
C ILE A 33 18.05 4.98 0.18
N ALA A 34 18.13 4.04 1.12
CA ALA A 34 19.26 3.95 2.07
C ALA A 34 20.63 3.81 1.38
N GLY A 35 20.68 3.15 0.22
CA GLY A 35 21.90 3.00 -0.58
C GLY A 35 22.17 4.13 -1.58
N LEU A 36 21.28 5.12 -1.73
CA LEU A 36 21.43 6.20 -2.69
C LEU A 36 22.06 7.45 -2.06
N LYS A 37 22.92 8.12 -2.84
CA LYS A 37 23.53 9.40 -2.45
C LYS A 37 22.43 10.43 -2.13
N PRO A 38 22.59 11.22 -1.05
CA PRO A 38 21.71 12.34 -0.73
C PRO A 38 21.49 13.25 -1.95
N ASN A 39 20.27 13.75 -2.12
CA ASN A 39 19.86 14.68 -3.19
C ASN A 39 20.08 14.18 -4.64
N SER A 40 20.45 12.90 -4.83
CA SER A 40 20.51 12.36 -6.20
C SER A 40 19.10 12.32 -6.80
N HIS A 41 18.98 12.63 -8.08
CA HIS A 41 17.68 12.59 -8.77
C HIS A 41 16.98 11.24 -8.58
N LYS A 42 17.75 10.13 -8.64
CA LYS A 42 17.24 8.78 -8.36
C LYS A 42 16.65 8.63 -6.96
N ARG A 43 17.26 9.27 -5.95
CA ARG A 43 16.77 9.26 -4.57
C ARG A 43 15.45 10.01 -4.45
N ILE A 44 15.39 11.22 -5.01
CA ILE A 44 14.17 12.05 -5.03
C ILE A 44 13.01 11.29 -5.69
N VAL A 45 13.27 10.63 -6.83
CA VAL A 45 12.25 9.81 -7.51
C VAL A 45 11.80 8.63 -6.65
N CYS A 46 12.73 7.93 -5.98
CA CYS A 46 12.37 6.84 -5.08
C CYS A 46 11.59 7.33 -3.85
N GLU A 47 11.93 8.48 -3.29
CA GLU A 47 11.24 9.10 -2.16
C GLU A 47 9.82 9.55 -2.54
N ALA A 48 9.65 10.16 -3.73
CA ALA A 48 8.34 10.51 -4.26
C ALA A 48 7.45 9.26 -4.45
N ARG A 49 8.03 8.18 -5.00
CA ARG A 49 7.30 6.91 -5.16
C ARG A 49 6.96 6.27 -3.81
N LEU A 50 7.84 6.35 -2.82
CA LEU A 50 7.60 5.85 -1.47
C LEU A 50 6.45 6.63 -0.80
N ALA A 51 6.40 7.95 -0.97
CA ALA A 51 5.30 8.77 -0.46
C ALA A 51 3.95 8.38 -1.09
N GLU A 52 3.92 8.14 -2.42
CA GLU A 52 2.73 7.69 -3.13
C GLU A 52 2.22 6.33 -2.61
N ILE A 53 3.10 5.34 -2.48
CA ILE A 53 2.74 4.01 -1.94
C ILE A 53 2.25 4.12 -0.50
N THR A 54 2.87 4.99 0.30
CA THR A 54 2.44 5.22 1.68
C THR A 54 1.03 5.82 1.73
N SER A 55 0.73 6.78 0.85
CA SER A 55 -0.61 7.34 0.73
C SER A 55 -1.65 6.29 0.32
N GLN A 56 -1.29 5.37 -0.59
CA GLN A 56 -2.18 4.28 -1.01
C GLN A 56 -2.47 3.32 0.16
N LEU A 57 -1.45 2.96 0.94
CA LEU A 57 -1.63 2.12 2.14
C LEU A 57 -2.55 2.78 3.17
N LEU A 58 -2.33 4.07 3.47
CA LEU A 58 -3.18 4.81 4.41
C LEU A 58 -4.63 4.88 3.96
N ARG A 59 -4.86 5.02 2.65
CA ARG A 59 -6.20 5.01 2.06
C ARG A 59 -6.89 3.66 2.26
N LEU A 60 -6.22 2.55 1.91
CA LEU A 60 -6.74 1.20 2.11
C LEU A 60 -7.02 0.91 3.60
N GLU A 61 -6.14 1.37 4.49
CA GLU A 61 -6.33 1.22 5.94
C GLU A 61 -7.52 2.05 6.45
N SER A 62 -7.73 3.24 5.90
CA SER A 62 -8.87 4.11 6.25
C SER A 62 -10.20 3.56 5.73
N GLU A 63 -10.22 3.02 4.51
CA GLU A 63 -11.39 2.35 3.92
C GLU A 63 -11.79 1.14 4.78
N LYS A 64 -10.81 0.28 5.13
CA LYS A 64 -11.03 -0.84 6.04
C LYS A 64 -11.54 -0.41 7.43
N ALA A 65 -11.01 0.68 7.98
CA ALA A 65 -11.46 1.19 9.28
C ALA A 65 -12.91 1.66 9.26
N ARG A 66 -13.41 2.16 8.12
CA ARG A 66 -14.82 2.56 7.95
C ARG A 66 -15.76 1.37 7.78
N GLU A 67 -15.26 0.24 7.30
CA GLU A 67 -16.03 -0.99 7.08
C GLU A 67 -16.22 -1.82 8.36
N CYS A 68 -15.47 -1.52 9.43
CA CYS A 68 -15.60 -2.17 10.74
C CYS A 68 -16.57 -1.33 11.61
N PRO A 69 -17.80 -1.81 11.91
CA PRO A 69 -18.77 -1.09 12.74
C PRO A 69 -18.38 -1.03 14.22
#